data_AF-A0A1V6BQK8-F1
#
_entry.id   AF-A0A1V6BQK8-F1
#
_cell.length_a   1.000
_cell.length_b   1.000
_cell.length_c   1.000
_cell.angle_alpha   90.00
_cell.angle_beta   90.00
_cell.angle_gamma   90.00
#
_symmetry.space_group_name_H-M   'P 1'
#
loop_
_entity.id
_entity.type
_entity.pdbx_description
1 polymer ?
#
loop_
_entity_poly.entity_id
_entity_poly.type
_entity_poly.pdbx_seq_one_letter_code
_entity_poly.pdbx_strand_id
1 'polypeptide(L)'
;MNYDFSTIPEKVMEHLKKIQSRSTLPQDEETLKRLVESWLSKRGLFDKIVDHNNLKKIELFDKNSAGGCIAMTLSGSILAIGPIQNGKRKANYASIGIRTDVFEKKSEENSELEFSLEIDKPAYFIAGPVKSTSMIIDIAVFKDIEDINRQIEQIEHTEVALYDKFIEVNKNIYPENYNKDDLKNRDDLFNKWIILDWFRIGGLQEQIFLARAKMLWVELFSKIYDKLSKSNADDLDNKMLEFANNTFSGYIDDYKWFESEKKTFDIGLMKALEELPSNANYQKFLEEWS
;
A
#
# COMPACT_ATOMS: atom_id res chain seq x y z
N MET A 1 15.00 -12.41 18.77
CA MET A 1 16.29 -12.64 18.06
C MET A 1 17.08 -11.34 18.14
N ASN A 2 18.37 -11.38 18.48
CA ASN A 2 19.23 -10.19 18.35
C ASN A 2 19.68 -10.11 16.89
N TYR A 3 19.05 -9.23 16.12
CA TYR A 3 19.44 -8.98 14.73
C TYR A 3 20.68 -8.08 14.70
N ASP A 4 21.67 -8.44 13.88
CA ASP A 4 22.82 -7.58 13.63
C ASP A 4 22.48 -6.57 12.52
N PHE A 5 22.03 -5.39 12.93
CA PHE A 5 21.65 -4.29 12.05
C PHE A 5 22.80 -3.80 11.15
N SER A 6 24.07 -4.11 11.48
CA SER A 6 25.24 -3.71 10.68
C SER A 6 25.42 -4.51 9.39
N THR A 7 24.68 -5.62 9.23
CA THR A 7 24.77 -6.53 8.07
C THR A 7 23.78 -6.18 6.95
N ILE A 8 22.94 -5.17 7.16
CA ILE A 8 21.89 -4.79 6.21
C ILE A 8 22.52 -3.95 5.09
N PRO A 9 22.32 -4.32 3.81
CA PRO A 9 22.81 -3.52 2.71
C PRO A 9 22.30 -2.07 2.79
N GLU A 10 23.17 -1.10 2.53
CA GLU A 10 22.84 0.34 2.65
C GLU A 10 21.59 0.71 1.85
N LYS A 11 21.45 0.18 0.63
CA LYS A 11 20.27 0.36 -0.23
C LYS A 11 18.97 -0.12 0.42
N VAL A 12 19.00 -1.20 1.21
CA VAL A 12 17.84 -1.70 1.97
C VAL A 12 17.50 -0.69 3.05
N MET A 13 18.48 -0.23 3.81
CA MET A 13 18.28 0.73 4.91
C MET A 13 17.71 2.06 4.39
N GLU A 14 18.25 2.59 3.29
CA GLU A 14 17.71 3.78 2.63
C GLU A 14 16.25 3.58 2.17
N HIS A 15 15.93 2.39 1.66
CA HIS A 15 14.59 2.07 1.22
C HIS A 15 13.60 1.98 2.38
N LEU A 16 13.99 1.35 3.50
CA LEU A 16 13.17 1.25 4.70
C LEU A 16 12.90 2.64 5.31
N LYS A 17 13.90 3.54 5.32
CA LYS A 17 13.69 4.95 5.71
C LYS A 17 12.68 5.66 4.81
N LYS A 18 12.74 5.42 3.49
CA LYS A 18 11.76 5.97 2.54
C LYS A 18 10.35 5.39 2.75
N ILE A 19 10.24 4.12 3.14
CA ILE A 19 8.95 3.51 3.50
C ILE A 19 8.41 4.18 4.75
N GLN A 20 9.22 4.32 5.80
CA GLN A 20 8.82 5.00 7.04
C GLN A 20 8.28 6.40 6.73
N SER A 21 9.04 7.21 5.99
CA SER A 21 8.68 8.60 5.66
C SER A 21 7.41 8.74 4.80
N ARG A 22 6.95 7.66 4.18
CA ARG A 22 5.76 7.62 3.31
C ARG A 22 4.60 6.82 3.90
N SER A 23 4.75 6.33 5.13
CA SER A 23 3.75 5.52 5.83
C SER A 23 3.10 6.32 6.97
N THR A 24 2.01 5.80 7.51
CA THR A 24 1.37 6.32 8.75
C THR A 24 2.17 5.98 10.01
N LEU A 25 3.25 5.22 9.88
CA LEU A 25 3.99 4.76 11.04
C LEU A 25 4.66 5.94 11.77
N PRO A 26 4.89 5.83 13.08
CA PRO A 26 5.65 6.83 13.81
C PRO A 26 7.02 7.09 13.17
N GLN A 27 7.41 8.36 13.10
CA GLN A 27 8.69 8.78 12.50
C GLN A 27 9.82 8.75 13.55
N ASP A 28 9.98 7.60 14.22
CA ASP A 28 10.95 7.37 15.28
C ASP A 28 11.91 6.20 14.96
N GLU A 29 13.05 6.15 15.66
CA GLU A 29 14.06 5.10 15.47
C GLU A 29 13.51 3.70 15.77
N GLU A 30 12.59 3.58 16.74
CA GLU A 30 12.00 2.31 17.11
C GLU A 30 11.11 1.73 16.00
N THR A 31 10.40 2.59 15.26
CA THR A 31 9.66 2.16 14.06
C THR A 31 10.60 1.72 12.96
N LEU A 32 11.71 2.43 12.74
CA LEU A 32 12.71 1.99 11.77
C LEU A 32 13.29 0.63 12.15
N LYS A 33 13.56 0.41 13.43
CA LYS A 33 14.00 -0.89 13.97
C LYS A 33 12.97 -1.99 13.71
N ARG A 34 11.68 -1.75 14.00
CA ARG A 34 10.60 -2.69 13.68
C ARG A 34 10.47 -2.98 12.18
N LEU A 35 10.65 -1.98 11.31
CA LEU A 35 10.67 -2.15 9.85
C LEU A 35 11.83 -3.05 9.41
N VAL A 36 13.00 -2.85 9.99
CA VAL A 36 14.17 -3.69 9.75
C VAL A 36 13.94 -5.13 10.21
N GLU A 37 13.45 -5.32 11.44
CA GLU A 37 13.15 -6.65 11.99
C GLU A 37 12.10 -7.39 11.14
N SER A 38 11.08 -6.66 10.67
CA SER A 38 10.09 -7.17 9.71
C SER A 38 10.75 -7.60 8.40
N TRP A 39 11.59 -6.76 7.81
CA TRP A 39 12.29 -7.08 6.57
C TRP A 39 13.19 -8.31 6.70
N LEU A 40 13.99 -8.39 7.77
CA LEU A 40 14.86 -9.55 8.05
C LEU A 40 14.04 -10.83 8.26
N SER A 41 12.91 -10.73 8.96
CA SER A 41 12.00 -11.86 9.18
C SER A 41 11.37 -12.34 7.87
N LYS A 42 10.92 -11.43 7.00
CA LYS A 42 10.40 -11.75 5.67
C LYS A 42 11.44 -12.42 4.80
N ARG A 43 12.67 -11.90 4.76
CA ARG A 43 13.77 -12.52 4.02
C ARG A 43 14.06 -13.93 4.52
N GLY A 44 14.16 -14.12 5.84
CA GLY A 44 14.36 -15.45 6.42
C GLY A 44 13.20 -16.41 6.15
N LEU A 45 11.96 -15.92 6.07
CA LEU A 45 10.79 -16.72 5.69
C LEU A 45 10.81 -17.08 4.20
N PHE A 46 11.22 -16.16 3.34
CA PHE A 46 11.44 -16.43 1.91
C PHE A 46 12.39 -17.60 1.72
N ASP A 47 13.55 -17.54 2.38
CA ASP A 47 14.57 -18.58 2.33
C ASP A 47 14.02 -19.94 2.77
N LYS A 48 13.34 -19.98 3.92
CA LYS A 48 12.74 -21.21 4.44
C LYS A 48 11.69 -21.80 3.50
N ILE A 49 10.84 -20.97 2.90
CA ILE A 49 9.78 -21.43 2.01
C ILE A 49 10.37 -21.90 0.67
N VAL A 50 11.36 -21.19 0.14
CA VAL A 50 12.13 -21.60 -1.05
C VAL A 50 12.77 -22.97 -0.83
N ASP A 51 13.45 -23.15 0.31
CA ASP A 51 14.08 -24.41 0.66
C ASP A 51 13.05 -25.54 0.86
N HIS A 52 11.97 -25.28 1.60
CA HIS A 52 10.92 -26.26 1.89
C HIS A 52 10.23 -26.78 0.63
N ASN A 53 10.04 -25.91 -0.37
CA ASN A 53 9.42 -26.27 -1.64
C ASN A 53 10.45 -26.72 -2.71
N ASN A 54 11.72 -26.91 -2.35
CA ASN A 54 12.81 -27.33 -3.23
C ASN A 54 13.04 -26.39 -4.44
N LEU A 55 12.76 -25.09 -4.28
CA LEU A 55 13.09 -24.10 -5.29
C LEU A 55 14.61 -23.87 -5.32
N LYS A 56 15.10 -23.39 -6.47
CA LYS A 56 16.48 -22.95 -6.66
C LYS A 56 16.51 -21.43 -6.73
N LYS A 57 17.32 -20.80 -5.87
CA LYS A 57 17.64 -19.38 -6.05
C LYS A 57 18.53 -19.16 -7.26
N ILE A 58 18.23 -18.13 -8.03
CA ILE A 58 18.96 -17.72 -9.23
C ILE A 58 19.14 -16.20 -9.25
N GLU A 59 20.14 -15.72 -9.96
CA GLU A 59 20.41 -14.27 -10.08
C GLU A 59 19.65 -13.63 -11.25
N LEU A 60 19.33 -14.43 -12.27
CA LEU A 60 18.70 -13.99 -13.51
C LEU A 60 17.62 -15.00 -13.93
N PHE A 61 16.40 -14.52 -14.13
CA PHE A 61 15.31 -15.27 -14.77
C PHE A 61 15.04 -14.68 -16.16
N ASP A 62 15.35 -15.47 -17.19
CA ASP A 62 15.12 -15.08 -18.58
C ASP A 62 13.62 -14.83 -18.84
N LYS A 63 13.27 -13.68 -19.42
CA LYS A 63 11.88 -13.36 -19.77
C LYS A 63 11.24 -14.36 -20.75
N ASN A 64 12.06 -15.09 -21.50
CA ASN A 64 11.63 -16.14 -22.42
C ASN A 64 11.67 -17.55 -21.81
N SER A 65 12.06 -17.67 -20.53
CA SER A 65 12.03 -18.95 -19.82
C SER A 65 10.61 -19.51 -19.81
N ALA A 66 10.46 -20.77 -20.20
CA ALA A 66 9.16 -21.45 -20.27
C ALA A 66 8.54 -21.66 -18.88
N GLY A 67 9.37 -21.82 -17.85
CA GLY A 67 8.92 -21.99 -16.47
C GLY A 67 8.50 -20.68 -15.80
N GLY A 68 8.00 -20.79 -14.57
CA GLY A 68 7.71 -19.66 -13.69
C GLY A 68 8.77 -19.43 -12.60
N CYS A 69 8.61 -18.33 -11.87
CA CYS A 69 9.45 -17.95 -10.74
C CYS A 69 8.66 -17.24 -9.64
N ILE A 70 9.21 -17.27 -8.43
CA ILE A 70 8.82 -16.39 -7.32
C ILE A 70 9.98 -15.44 -7.05
N ALA A 71 9.70 -14.15 -6.91
CA ALA A 71 10.69 -13.15 -6.58
C ALA A 71 10.24 -12.30 -5.38
N MET A 72 11.21 -11.84 -4.59
CA MET A 72 11.00 -10.89 -3.51
C MET A 72 11.64 -9.55 -3.87
N THR A 73 10.91 -8.47 -3.64
CA THR A 73 11.43 -7.12 -3.85
C THR A 73 12.08 -6.55 -2.58
N LEU A 74 12.81 -5.46 -2.74
CA LEU A 74 13.47 -4.72 -1.66
C LEU A 74 12.49 -4.26 -0.57
N SER A 75 11.24 -3.95 -0.96
CA SER A 75 10.18 -3.57 -0.03
C SER A 75 9.56 -4.76 0.72
N GLY A 76 10.02 -5.99 0.44
CA GLY A 76 9.39 -7.21 0.93
C GLY A 76 8.02 -7.45 0.29
N SER A 77 7.84 -7.06 -0.96
CA SER A 77 6.70 -7.44 -1.80
C SER A 77 7.02 -8.77 -2.51
N ILE A 78 5.98 -9.53 -2.85
CA ILE A 78 6.12 -10.79 -3.58
C ILE A 78 5.69 -10.56 -5.03
N LEU A 79 6.49 -11.09 -5.96
CA LEU A 79 6.15 -11.18 -7.37
C LEU A 79 6.16 -12.66 -7.77
N ALA A 80 4.99 -13.20 -8.11
CA ALA A 80 4.85 -14.54 -8.65
C ALA A 80 4.61 -14.46 -10.16
N ILE A 81 5.42 -15.19 -10.93
CA ILE A 81 5.33 -15.26 -12.38
C ILE A 81 5.11 -16.72 -12.76
N GLY A 82 3.99 -17.00 -13.42
CA GLY A 82 3.66 -18.33 -13.93
C GLY A 82 4.53 -18.77 -15.12
N PRO A 83 4.45 -20.06 -15.49
CA PRO A 83 4.99 -20.55 -16.75
C PRO A 83 4.31 -19.89 -17.96
N ILE A 84 4.97 -20.02 -19.11
CA ILE A 84 4.37 -19.66 -20.39
C ILE A 84 3.33 -20.72 -20.77
N GLN A 85 2.07 -20.31 -20.90
CA GLN A 85 0.99 -21.06 -21.51
C GLN A 85 0.47 -20.31 -22.74
N ASN A 86 0.45 -20.97 -23.90
CA ASN A 86 -0.01 -20.38 -25.16
C ASN A 86 0.64 -19.02 -25.50
N GLY A 87 1.94 -18.88 -25.17
CA GLY A 87 2.72 -17.66 -25.42
C GLY A 87 2.51 -16.53 -24.39
N LYS A 88 1.76 -16.76 -23.31
CA LYS A 88 1.51 -15.78 -22.25
C LYS A 88 1.77 -16.37 -20.88
N ARG A 89 1.89 -15.53 -19.85
CA ARG A 89 2.04 -15.98 -18.46
C ARG A 89 1.18 -15.15 -17.52
N LYS A 90 0.62 -15.78 -16.49
CA LYS A 90 0.00 -15.09 -15.37
C LYS A 90 1.09 -14.47 -14.49
N ALA A 91 0.89 -13.27 -13.99
CA ALA A 91 1.73 -12.69 -12.94
C ALA A 91 0.88 -12.09 -11.82
N ASN A 92 1.29 -12.34 -10.58
CA ASN A 92 0.69 -11.81 -9.38
C ASN A 92 1.70 -10.95 -8.65
N TYR A 93 1.28 -9.77 -8.24
CA TYR A 93 2.05 -8.88 -7.38
C TYR A 93 1.31 -8.67 -6.08
N ALA A 94 1.99 -8.87 -4.95
CA ALA A 94 1.46 -8.61 -3.63
C ALA A 94 2.32 -7.58 -2.89
N SER A 95 1.77 -6.40 -2.65
CA SER A 95 2.38 -5.39 -1.79
C SER A 95 2.03 -5.71 -0.35
N ILE A 96 3.03 -5.92 0.48
CA ILE A 96 2.77 -6.38 1.84
C ILE A 96 2.70 -5.15 2.74
N GLY A 97 1.54 -4.50 2.66
CA GLY A 97 0.73 -3.94 3.75
C GLY A 97 1.23 -2.72 4.54
N ILE A 98 2.44 -2.20 4.31
CA ILE A 98 2.91 -0.98 5.00
C ILE A 98 2.69 0.26 4.13
N ARG A 99 2.70 0.06 2.82
CA ARG A 99 2.56 1.10 1.82
C ARG A 99 1.11 1.27 1.43
N THR A 100 0.56 2.45 1.67
CA THR A 100 -0.82 2.82 1.30
C THR A 100 -0.93 3.31 -0.14
N ASP A 101 0.20 3.46 -0.84
CA ASP A 101 0.29 3.94 -2.22
C ASP A 101 0.34 2.82 -3.27
N VAL A 102 0.20 1.56 -2.86
CA VAL A 102 0.25 0.39 -3.75
C VAL A 102 -0.86 -0.60 -3.39
N PHE A 103 -1.52 -1.18 -4.41
CA PHE A 103 -2.52 -2.23 -4.22
C PHE A 103 -1.97 -3.39 -3.38
N GLU A 104 -2.78 -3.90 -2.44
CA GLU A 104 -2.41 -5.03 -1.57
C GLU A 104 -2.06 -6.27 -2.39
N LYS A 105 -2.90 -6.61 -3.37
CA LYS A 105 -2.65 -7.66 -4.35
C LYS A 105 -3.24 -7.30 -5.70
N LYS A 106 -2.54 -7.64 -6.78
CA LYS A 106 -3.05 -7.51 -8.15
C LYS A 106 -2.53 -8.65 -9.02
N SER A 107 -3.38 -9.12 -9.91
CA SER A 107 -3.11 -10.23 -10.82
C SER A 107 -3.36 -9.79 -12.27
N GLU A 108 -2.56 -10.32 -13.19
CA GLU A 108 -2.76 -10.16 -14.63
C GLU A 108 -2.49 -11.49 -15.33
N GLU A 109 -3.51 -12.03 -16.00
CA GLU A 109 -3.47 -13.33 -16.68
C GLU A 109 -2.60 -13.31 -17.94
N ASN A 110 -2.50 -12.15 -18.60
CA ASN A 110 -1.79 -11.99 -19.86
C ASN A 110 -0.56 -11.10 -19.69
N SER A 111 0.30 -11.44 -18.74
CA SER A 111 1.48 -10.64 -18.41
C SER A 111 2.63 -10.85 -19.40
N GLU A 112 3.37 -9.77 -19.65
CA GLU A 112 4.55 -9.70 -20.49
C GLU A 112 5.64 -8.86 -19.79
N LEU A 113 6.79 -9.48 -19.57
CA LEU A 113 7.98 -8.82 -19.04
C LEU A 113 8.69 -8.03 -20.15
N GLU A 114 9.03 -6.78 -19.87
CA GLU A 114 9.82 -5.95 -20.79
C GLU A 114 11.25 -6.49 -20.91
N PHE A 115 11.84 -6.82 -19.76
CA PHE A 115 13.20 -7.35 -19.60
C PHE A 115 13.20 -8.61 -18.72
N SER A 116 14.27 -9.40 -18.81
CA SER A 116 14.53 -10.50 -17.86
C SER A 116 14.58 -9.96 -16.42
N LEU A 117 14.14 -10.76 -15.45
CA LEU A 117 14.27 -10.39 -14.05
C LEU A 117 15.69 -10.65 -13.57
N GLU A 118 16.25 -9.69 -12.84
CA GLU A 118 17.60 -9.77 -12.31
C GLU A 118 17.62 -9.20 -10.89
N ILE A 119 18.40 -9.81 -10.00
CA ILE A 119 18.65 -9.24 -8.69
C ILE A 119 19.28 -7.84 -8.81
N ASP A 120 19.03 -6.99 -7.82
CA ASP A 120 19.42 -5.57 -7.79
C ASP A 120 18.83 -4.69 -8.90
N LYS A 121 17.87 -5.20 -9.69
CA LYS A 121 17.14 -4.42 -10.70
C LYS A 121 15.62 -4.48 -10.47
N PRO A 122 14.87 -3.42 -10.80
CA PRO A 122 13.40 -3.50 -10.83
C PRO A 122 12.91 -4.48 -11.91
N ALA A 123 11.76 -5.11 -11.66
CA ALA A 123 10.99 -5.76 -12.72
C ALA A 123 10.21 -4.70 -13.51
N TYR A 124 10.11 -4.88 -14.82
CA TYR A 124 9.33 -4.02 -15.73
C TYR A 124 8.38 -4.88 -16.56
N PHE A 125 7.14 -4.40 -16.68
CA PHE A 125 6.09 -5.08 -17.44
C PHE A 125 5.62 -4.19 -18.59
N ILE A 126 5.53 -4.78 -19.79
CA ILE A 126 4.78 -4.21 -20.91
C ILE A 126 3.29 -4.32 -20.60
N ALA A 127 2.87 -5.51 -20.13
CA ALA A 127 1.56 -5.81 -19.59
C ALA A 127 1.74 -6.62 -18.29
N GLY A 128 1.06 -6.25 -17.20
CA GLY A 128 1.27 -6.94 -15.93
C GLY A 128 0.52 -6.32 -14.76
N PRO A 129 0.62 -6.92 -13.56
CA PRO A 129 -0.11 -6.44 -12.39
C PRO A 129 0.34 -5.03 -11.98
N VAL A 130 1.61 -4.69 -12.22
CA VAL A 130 2.19 -3.36 -11.99
C VAL A 130 3.07 -2.97 -13.18
N LYS A 131 3.27 -1.67 -13.41
CA LYS A 131 4.19 -1.18 -14.46
C LYS A 131 5.65 -1.51 -14.13
N SER A 132 6.02 -1.35 -12.85
CA SER A 132 7.36 -1.66 -12.34
C SER A 132 7.32 -1.96 -10.85
N THR A 133 8.34 -2.67 -10.35
CA THR A 133 8.51 -2.97 -8.91
C THR A 133 9.63 -2.12 -8.28
N SER A 134 9.83 -2.24 -6.97
CA SER A 134 11.15 -1.94 -6.38
C SER A 134 12.18 -2.98 -6.81
N MET A 135 13.46 -2.75 -6.55
CA MET A 135 14.55 -3.67 -6.91
C MET A 135 14.24 -5.09 -6.41
N ILE A 136 14.50 -6.09 -7.24
CA ILE A 136 14.42 -7.50 -6.86
C ILE A 136 15.63 -7.85 -6.01
N ILE A 137 15.45 -8.55 -4.90
CA ILE A 137 16.55 -8.98 -4.02
C ILE A 137 16.77 -10.49 -4.02
N ASP A 138 15.74 -11.27 -4.35
CA ASP A 138 15.82 -12.72 -4.46
C ASP A 138 14.89 -13.19 -5.58
N ILE A 139 15.33 -14.17 -6.36
CA ILE A 139 14.55 -14.87 -7.38
C ILE A 139 14.70 -16.37 -7.14
N ALA A 140 13.59 -17.11 -7.16
CA ALA A 140 13.55 -18.55 -6.98
C ALA A 140 12.71 -19.22 -8.08
N VAL A 141 13.21 -20.32 -8.62
CA VAL A 141 12.54 -21.12 -9.66
C VAL A 141 12.36 -22.56 -9.19
N PHE A 142 11.31 -23.22 -9.67
CA PHE A 142 11.12 -24.64 -9.40
C PHE A 142 12.12 -25.48 -10.18
N LYS A 143 12.71 -26.48 -9.51
CA LYS A 143 13.55 -27.49 -10.18
C LYS A 143 12.65 -28.56 -10.80
N ASP A 144 12.98 -28.96 -12.02
CA ASP A 144 12.54 -30.23 -12.62
C ASP A 144 11.02 -30.47 -12.64
N ILE A 145 10.23 -29.42 -12.92
CA ILE A 145 8.78 -29.56 -13.14
C ILE A 145 8.49 -29.46 -14.63
N GLU A 146 8.29 -30.63 -15.24
CA GLU A 146 7.88 -30.73 -16.65
C GLU A 146 6.38 -30.46 -16.83
N ASP A 147 5.57 -30.75 -15.80
CA ASP A 147 4.13 -30.51 -15.82
C ASP A 147 3.80 -29.04 -15.47
N ILE A 148 3.39 -28.30 -16.50
CA ILE A 148 3.01 -26.89 -16.40
C ILE A 148 1.88 -26.66 -15.39
N ASN A 149 0.87 -27.54 -15.33
CA ASN A 149 -0.27 -27.36 -14.42
C ASN A 149 0.19 -27.52 -12.97
N ARG A 150 1.03 -28.52 -12.70
CA ARG A 150 1.64 -28.71 -11.39
C ARG A 150 2.53 -27.53 -11.01
N GLN A 151 3.27 -26.95 -11.95
CA GLN A 151 4.09 -25.77 -11.68
C GLN A 151 3.22 -24.56 -11.30
N ILE A 152 2.08 -24.36 -11.97
CA ILE A 152 1.13 -23.30 -11.63
C ILE A 152 0.62 -23.49 -10.20
N GLU A 153 0.13 -24.68 -9.86
CA GLU A 153 -0.38 -24.97 -8.51
C GLU A 153 0.68 -24.71 -7.44
N GLN A 154 1.93 -25.09 -7.69
CA GLN A 154 3.01 -24.88 -6.74
C GLN A 154 3.44 -23.42 -6.61
N ILE A 155 3.43 -22.65 -7.70
CA ILE A 155 3.66 -21.20 -7.68
C ILE A 155 2.57 -20.53 -6.83
N GLU A 156 1.31 -20.84 -7.09
CA GLU A 156 0.17 -20.25 -6.37
C GLU A 156 0.20 -20.62 -4.88
N HIS A 157 0.45 -21.89 -4.56
CA HIS A 157 0.60 -22.34 -3.17
C HIS A 157 1.77 -21.63 -2.44
N THR A 158 2.90 -21.50 -3.11
CA THR A 158 4.09 -20.83 -2.55
C THR A 158 3.84 -19.34 -2.34
N GLU A 159 3.18 -18.67 -3.29
CA GLU A 159 2.80 -17.27 -3.19
C GLU A 159 1.86 -17.04 -1.99
N VAL A 160 0.81 -17.85 -1.85
CA VAL A 160 -0.14 -17.76 -0.73
C VAL A 160 0.58 -17.98 0.61
N ALA A 161 1.41 -19.02 0.71
CA ALA A 161 2.16 -19.29 1.94
C ALA A 161 3.10 -18.13 2.33
N LEU A 162 3.79 -17.54 1.37
CA LEU A 162 4.64 -16.36 1.60
C LEU A 162 3.80 -15.15 2.02
N TYR A 163 2.70 -14.91 1.33
CA TYR A 163 1.81 -13.77 1.58
C TYR A 163 1.28 -13.79 3.01
N ASP A 164 0.68 -14.92 3.43
CA ASP A 164 0.11 -15.07 4.77
C ASP A 164 1.16 -14.86 5.85
N LYS A 165 2.36 -15.43 5.65
CA LYS A 165 3.47 -15.30 6.60
C LYS A 165 4.03 -13.88 6.65
N PHE A 166 4.10 -13.17 5.52
CA PHE A 166 4.62 -11.81 5.52
C PHE A 166 3.59 -10.82 6.09
N ILE A 167 2.29 -11.07 5.92
CA ILE A 167 1.23 -10.34 6.64
C ILE A 167 1.38 -10.54 8.15
N GLU A 168 1.60 -11.77 8.60
CA GLU A 168 1.80 -12.08 10.02
C GLU A 168 2.98 -11.29 10.61
N VAL A 169 4.11 -11.23 9.90
CA VAL A 169 5.28 -10.44 10.29
C VAL A 169 4.96 -8.94 10.37
N ASN A 170 4.19 -8.40 9.42
CA ASN A 170 3.85 -6.99 9.38
C ASN A 170 3.00 -6.52 10.56
N LYS A 171 2.23 -7.40 11.19
CA LYS A 171 1.43 -7.04 12.37
C LYS A 171 2.29 -6.49 13.50
N ASN A 172 3.55 -6.91 13.58
CA ASN A 172 4.50 -6.51 14.62
C ASN A 172 5.22 -5.18 14.33
N ILE A 173 4.95 -4.54 13.19
CA ILE A 173 5.56 -3.25 12.84
C ILE A 173 4.92 -2.10 13.64
N TYR A 174 3.64 -2.28 13.96
CA TYR A 174 2.86 -1.29 14.68
C TYR A 174 3.18 -1.38 16.19
N PRO A 175 3.37 -0.25 16.89
CA PRO A 175 3.46 -0.23 18.34
C PRO A 175 2.27 -0.93 19.02
N GLU A 176 2.43 -1.48 20.22
CA GLU A 176 1.33 -2.13 20.97
C GLU A 176 0.10 -1.20 21.18
N ASN A 177 0.33 0.11 21.28
CA ASN A 177 -0.73 1.11 21.41
C ASN A 177 -1.23 1.68 20.06
N TYR A 178 -0.76 1.15 18.93
CA TYR A 178 -1.19 1.59 17.61
C TYR A 178 -2.52 0.92 17.27
N ASN A 179 -3.61 1.69 17.39
CA ASN A 179 -4.89 1.26 16.88
C ASN A 179 -4.96 1.50 15.37
N LYS A 180 -4.79 0.45 14.56
CA LYS A 180 -4.90 0.52 13.10
C LYS A 180 -6.27 1.02 12.62
N ASP A 181 -7.30 0.83 13.45
CA ASP A 181 -8.68 1.20 13.16
C ASP A 181 -8.97 2.65 13.63
N ASP A 182 -8.02 3.34 14.24
CA ASP A 182 -8.14 4.78 14.51
C ASP A 182 -8.05 5.55 13.18
N LEU A 183 -9.01 6.43 12.92
CA LEU A 183 -9.08 7.22 11.68
C LEU A 183 -7.76 7.96 11.37
N LYS A 184 -7.04 8.42 12.41
CA LYS A 184 -5.75 9.10 12.22
C LYS A 184 -4.71 8.23 11.51
N ASN A 185 -4.86 6.92 11.64
CA ASN A 185 -4.00 5.89 11.07
C ASN A 185 -4.54 5.29 9.75
N ARG A 186 -5.71 5.74 9.27
CA ARG A 186 -6.38 5.26 8.04
C ARG A 186 -6.00 6.08 6.80
N ASP A 187 -4.74 5.98 6.39
CA ASP A 187 -4.26 6.61 5.14
C ASP A 187 -4.91 6.03 3.89
N ASP A 188 -5.30 4.76 3.94
CA ASP A 188 -6.04 4.11 2.87
C ASP A 188 -7.40 4.76 2.61
N LEU A 189 -8.08 5.26 3.65
CA LEU A 189 -9.31 6.04 3.51
C LEU A 189 -9.01 7.48 3.08
N PHE A 190 -8.02 8.12 3.69
CA PHE A 190 -7.61 9.48 3.32
C PHE A 190 -7.22 9.57 1.84
N ASN A 191 -6.47 8.60 1.31
CA ASN A 191 -6.03 8.59 -0.08
C ASN A 191 -7.18 8.37 -1.08
N LYS A 192 -8.33 7.87 -0.61
CA LYS A 192 -9.57 7.75 -1.40
C LYS A 192 -10.48 8.97 -1.29
N TRP A 193 -10.07 10.01 -0.56
CA TRP A 193 -10.83 11.24 -0.43
C TRP A 193 -10.83 12.03 -1.73
N ILE A 194 -12.01 12.21 -2.33
CA ILE A 194 -12.18 12.85 -3.64
C ILE A 194 -11.62 14.28 -3.71
N ILE A 195 -11.61 14.97 -2.57
CA ILE A 195 -11.09 16.34 -2.45
C ILE A 195 -9.57 16.39 -2.72
N LEU A 196 -8.83 15.31 -2.47
CA LEU A 196 -7.41 15.24 -2.83
C LEU A 196 -7.21 15.35 -4.35
N ASP A 197 -8.13 14.80 -5.15
CA ASP A 197 -8.06 14.92 -6.61
C ASP A 197 -8.34 16.35 -7.07
N TRP A 198 -9.23 17.08 -6.39
CA TRP A 198 -9.49 18.49 -6.67
C TRP A 198 -8.22 19.32 -6.47
N PHE A 199 -7.46 19.05 -5.40
CA PHE A 199 -6.17 19.70 -5.14
C PHE A 199 -5.09 19.33 -6.17
N ARG A 200 -5.02 18.06 -6.57
CA ARG A 200 -4.08 17.60 -7.60
C ARG A 200 -4.31 18.29 -8.94
N ILE A 201 -5.56 18.45 -9.35
CA ILE A 201 -5.94 19.19 -10.56
C ILE A 201 -5.50 20.65 -10.46
N GLY A 202 -5.60 21.25 -9.26
CA GLY A 202 -5.11 22.60 -8.97
C GLY A 202 -3.58 22.74 -8.86
N GLY A 203 -2.81 21.68 -9.07
CA GLY A 203 -1.34 21.72 -9.04
C GLY A 203 -0.70 21.65 -7.65
N LEU A 204 -1.47 21.36 -6.59
CA LEU A 204 -0.96 21.27 -5.22
C LEU A 204 -0.54 19.83 -4.89
N GLN A 205 0.75 19.52 -5.05
CA GLN A 205 1.31 18.16 -4.84
C GLN A 205 2.46 18.12 -3.81
N GLU A 206 2.68 19.19 -3.05
CA GLU A 206 3.77 19.26 -2.08
C GLU A 206 3.50 18.46 -0.81
N GLN A 207 4.56 17.90 -0.19
CA GLN A 207 4.44 17.09 1.02
C GLN A 207 3.85 17.87 2.21
N ILE A 208 4.20 19.15 2.34
CA ILE A 208 3.68 20.04 3.39
C ILE A 208 2.17 20.19 3.26
N PHE A 209 1.67 20.27 2.03
CA PHE A 209 0.25 20.38 1.73
C PHE A 209 -0.51 19.11 2.12
N LEU A 210 -0.01 17.93 1.73
CA LEU A 210 -0.66 16.66 2.06
C LEU A 210 -0.72 16.42 3.58
N ALA A 211 0.33 16.80 4.32
CA ALA A 211 0.33 16.75 5.77
C ALA A 211 -0.78 17.63 6.36
N ARG A 212 -0.96 18.85 5.84
CA ARG A 212 -2.03 19.76 6.26
C ARG A 212 -3.42 19.22 5.95
N ALA A 213 -3.63 18.71 4.74
CA ALA A 213 -4.89 18.08 4.32
C ALA A 213 -5.22 16.86 5.19
N LYS A 214 -4.23 16.06 5.58
CA LYS A 214 -4.40 14.92 6.47
C LYS A 214 -4.84 15.34 7.88
N MET A 215 -4.28 16.41 8.43
CA MET A 215 -4.74 16.95 9.72
C MET A 215 -6.21 17.36 9.66
N LEU A 216 -6.61 18.09 8.62
CA LEU A 216 -7.99 18.51 8.41
C LEU A 216 -8.93 17.32 8.22
N TRP A 217 -8.52 16.30 7.46
CA TRP A 217 -9.26 15.05 7.32
C TRP A 217 -9.60 14.42 8.68
N VAL A 218 -8.60 14.29 9.55
CA VAL A 218 -8.82 13.71 10.89
C VAL A 218 -9.73 14.59 11.74
N GLU A 219 -9.53 15.91 11.70
CA GLU A 219 -10.35 16.85 12.45
C GLU A 219 -11.82 16.85 12.02
N LEU A 220 -12.07 16.86 10.70
CA LEU A 220 -13.40 16.86 10.11
C LEU A 220 -14.15 15.55 10.40
N PHE A 221 -13.47 14.41 10.30
CA PHE A 221 -14.16 13.13 10.21
C PHE A 221 -14.02 12.21 11.43
N SER A 222 -13.18 12.54 12.40
CA SER A 222 -12.97 11.69 13.60
C SER A 222 -14.28 11.40 14.34
N LYS A 223 -15.11 12.44 14.58
CA LYS A 223 -16.41 12.29 15.25
C LYS A 223 -17.35 11.33 14.54
N ILE A 224 -17.39 11.40 13.22
CA ILE A 224 -18.25 10.54 12.39
C ILE A 224 -17.76 9.11 12.42
N TYR A 225 -16.46 8.92 12.21
CA TYR A 225 -15.85 7.60 12.21
C TYR A 225 -16.04 6.88 13.56
N ASP A 226 -15.87 7.60 14.67
CA ASP A 226 -16.11 7.11 16.02
C ASP A 226 -17.57 6.74 16.28
N LYS A 227 -18.52 7.45 15.66
CA LYS A 227 -19.95 7.15 15.79
C LYS A 227 -20.33 5.93 14.96
N LEU A 228 -19.84 5.84 13.72
CA LEU A 228 -20.08 4.69 12.84
C LEU A 228 -19.48 3.40 13.41
N SER A 229 -18.27 3.47 13.98
CA SER A 229 -17.59 2.30 14.56
C SER A 229 -18.34 1.71 15.76
N LYS A 230 -19.03 2.54 16.55
CA LYS A 230 -19.86 2.11 17.67
C LYS A 230 -21.22 1.52 17.25
N SER A 231 -21.64 1.73 16.02
CA SER A 231 -23.00 1.38 15.54
C SER A 231 -23.09 -0.02 14.89
N ASN A 232 -22.11 -0.89 15.13
CA ASN A 232 -22.04 -2.27 14.63
C ASN A 232 -22.26 -2.40 13.11
N ALA A 233 -21.68 -1.48 12.34
CA ALA A 233 -21.76 -1.52 10.89
C ALA A 233 -20.75 -2.52 10.33
N ASP A 234 -21.24 -3.61 9.71
CA ASP A 234 -20.40 -4.59 8.99
C ASP A 234 -19.58 -3.97 7.84
N ASP A 235 -19.86 -2.70 7.50
CA ASP A 235 -19.21 -1.95 6.43
C ASP A 235 -18.92 -0.49 6.82
N LEU A 236 -18.16 -0.32 7.90
CA LEU A 236 -17.72 0.99 8.43
C LEU A 236 -17.03 1.87 7.38
N ASP A 237 -16.11 1.27 6.63
CA ASP A 237 -15.22 2.01 5.73
C ASP A 237 -15.95 2.52 4.49
N ASN A 238 -16.86 1.75 3.90
CA ASN A 238 -17.64 2.25 2.77
C ASN A 238 -18.61 3.34 3.20
N LYS A 239 -19.21 3.25 4.40
CA LYS A 239 -20.05 4.34 4.93
C LYS A 239 -19.24 5.62 5.15
N MET A 240 -18.02 5.49 5.67
CA MET A 240 -17.12 6.62 5.84
C MET A 240 -16.75 7.26 4.49
N LEU A 241 -16.44 6.45 3.47
CA LEU A 241 -16.11 6.94 2.14
C LEU A 241 -17.33 7.54 1.43
N GLU A 242 -18.50 6.93 1.54
CA GLU A 242 -19.76 7.45 1.01
C GLU A 242 -20.05 8.83 1.59
N PHE A 243 -19.92 8.98 2.90
CA PHE A 243 -20.06 10.29 3.53
C PHE A 243 -19.03 11.28 2.99
N ALA A 244 -17.73 10.96 3.09
CA ALA A 244 -16.66 11.90 2.80
C ALA A 244 -16.63 12.32 1.32
N ASN A 245 -16.95 11.40 0.41
CA ASN A 245 -16.83 11.61 -1.04
C ASN A 245 -18.11 12.04 -1.73
N ASN A 246 -19.29 11.73 -1.17
CA ASN A 246 -20.56 12.10 -1.80
C ASN A 246 -21.32 13.14 -0.98
N THR A 247 -21.42 12.97 0.33
CA THR A 247 -22.19 13.90 1.17
C THR A 247 -21.39 15.16 1.52
N PHE A 248 -20.20 14.99 2.11
CA PHE A 248 -19.36 16.10 2.54
C PHE A 248 -18.80 16.90 1.36
N SER A 249 -18.42 16.25 0.27
CA SER A 249 -17.86 16.90 -0.92
C SER A 249 -18.84 17.92 -1.52
N GLY A 250 -20.13 17.58 -1.61
CA GLY A 250 -21.18 18.51 -2.02
C GLY A 250 -21.31 19.67 -1.04
N TYR A 251 -21.37 19.36 0.27
CA TYR A 251 -21.47 20.38 1.31
C TYR A 251 -20.33 21.41 1.27
N ILE A 252 -19.07 20.97 1.10
CA ILE A 252 -17.93 21.89 1.07
C ILE A 252 -17.89 22.71 -0.21
N ASP A 253 -18.38 22.20 -1.34
CA ASP A 253 -18.44 22.98 -2.57
C ASP A 253 -19.50 24.08 -2.45
N ASP A 254 -20.67 23.76 -1.91
CA ASP A 254 -21.74 24.73 -1.59
C ASP A 254 -21.24 25.79 -0.59
N TYR A 255 -20.56 25.37 0.48
CA TYR A 255 -19.99 26.27 1.47
C TYR A 255 -18.95 27.21 0.87
N LYS A 256 -18.03 26.68 0.05
CA LYS A 256 -17.01 27.46 -0.66
C LYS A 256 -17.65 28.50 -1.56
N TRP A 257 -18.68 28.11 -2.33
CA TRP A 257 -19.42 29.03 -3.19
C TRP A 257 -20.06 30.15 -2.38
N PHE A 258 -20.82 29.81 -1.34
CA PHE A 258 -21.51 30.76 -0.48
C PHE A 258 -20.57 31.76 0.22
N GLU A 259 -19.43 31.30 0.74
CA GLU A 259 -18.46 32.19 1.37
C GLU A 259 -17.71 33.08 0.36
N SER A 260 -17.50 32.59 -0.85
CA SER A 260 -16.87 33.38 -1.92
C SER A 260 -17.76 34.55 -2.35
N GLU A 261 -19.08 34.38 -2.39
CA GLU A 261 -20.03 35.48 -2.65
C GLU A 261 -19.93 36.60 -1.61
N LYS A 262 -19.72 36.26 -0.34
CA LYS A 262 -19.60 37.24 0.75
C LYS A 262 -18.28 38.01 0.70
N LYS A 263 -17.20 37.35 0.31
CA LYS A 263 -15.83 37.90 0.38
C LYS A 263 -15.40 38.57 -0.94
N THR A 264 -16.24 38.56 -1.98
CA THR A 264 -15.99 39.11 -3.33
C THR A 264 -14.81 38.50 -4.10
N PHE A 265 -14.24 37.41 -3.58
CA PHE A 265 -13.20 36.60 -4.23
C PHE A 265 -13.33 35.13 -3.77
N ASP A 266 -12.81 34.20 -4.55
CA ASP A 266 -12.79 32.77 -4.20
C ASP A 266 -11.90 32.56 -2.96
N ILE A 267 -12.49 32.05 -1.88
CA ILE A 267 -11.76 31.79 -0.64
C ILE A 267 -10.77 30.63 -0.79
N GLY A 268 -10.94 29.81 -1.81
CA GLY A 268 -10.14 28.62 -2.07
C GLY A 268 -10.56 27.45 -1.18
N LEU A 269 -10.42 26.24 -1.74
CA LEU A 269 -10.85 25.01 -1.08
C LEU A 269 -10.12 24.74 0.25
N MET A 270 -8.81 24.99 0.32
CA MET A 270 -8.04 24.76 1.55
C MET A 270 -8.53 25.67 2.68
N LYS A 271 -8.76 26.95 2.39
CA LYS A 271 -9.26 27.89 3.41
C LYS A 271 -10.65 27.49 3.90
N ALA A 272 -11.52 27.06 2.98
CA ALA A 272 -12.84 26.57 3.33
C ALA A 272 -12.77 25.37 4.29
N LEU A 273 -11.91 24.38 3.99
CA LEU A 273 -11.68 23.24 4.87
C LEU A 273 -11.12 23.63 6.25
N GLU A 274 -10.28 24.66 6.32
CA GLU A 274 -9.72 25.15 7.59
C GLU A 274 -10.74 25.89 8.46
N GLU A 275 -11.73 26.56 7.86
CA GLU A 275 -12.77 27.30 8.58
C GLU A 275 -13.90 26.36 9.08
N LEU A 276 -14.14 25.25 8.37
CA LEU A 276 -15.26 24.34 8.60
C LEU A 276 -15.34 23.72 10.00
N PRO A 277 -14.26 23.19 10.62
CA PRO A 277 -14.36 22.56 11.94
C PRO A 277 -14.96 23.47 13.01
N SER A 278 -14.73 24.78 12.91
CA SER A 278 -15.27 25.80 13.82
C SER A 278 -16.63 26.35 13.39
N ASN A 279 -17.16 25.93 12.25
CA ASN A 279 -18.40 26.45 11.68
C ASN A 279 -19.62 25.77 12.33
N ALA A 280 -20.55 26.58 12.85
CA ALA A 280 -21.76 26.07 13.51
C ALA A 280 -22.69 25.30 12.55
N ASN A 281 -22.80 25.74 11.29
CA ASN A 281 -23.61 25.03 10.29
C ASN A 281 -23.01 23.67 9.95
N TYR A 282 -21.68 23.55 10.00
CA TYR A 282 -21.02 22.27 9.79
C TYR A 282 -21.28 21.32 10.96
N GLN A 283 -21.16 21.79 12.20
CA GLN A 283 -21.51 20.96 13.37
C GLN A 283 -22.96 20.48 13.31
N LYS A 284 -23.89 21.36 12.92
CA LYS A 284 -25.29 21.00 12.72
C LYS A 284 -25.48 19.97 11.59
N PHE A 285 -24.81 20.16 10.46
CA PHE A 285 -24.81 19.20 9.35
C PHE A 285 -24.32 17.81 9.80
N LEU A 286 -23.27 17.75 10.62
CA LEU A 286 -22.79 16.50 11.20
C LEU A 286 -23.83 15.81 12.08
N GLU A 287 -24.53 16.58 12.92
CA GLU A 287 -25.60 16.05 13.78
C GLU A 287 -26.75 15.49 12.95
N GLU A 288 -27.21 16.19 11.92
CA GLU A 288 -28.34 15.79 11.06
C GLU A 288 -28.04 14.56 10.21
N TRP A 289 -26.78 14.39 9.78
CA TRP A 289 -26.38 13.22 9.00
C TRP A 289 -26.31 11.94 9.83
N SER A 290 -26.08 12.08 11.14
CA SER A 290 -25.63 11.00 12.02
C SER A 290 -26.73 10.40 12.89
#